data_AF-A0A9K3PL12-F1
#
_entry.id   AF-A0A9K3PL12-F1
#
_cell.length_a   1.000
_cell.length_b   1.000
_cell.length_c   1.000
_cell.angle_alpha   90.00
_cell.angle_beta   90.00
_cell.angle_gamma   90.00
#
_symmetry.space_group_name_H-M   'P 1'
#
loop_
_entity.id
_entity.type
_entity.pdbx_description
1 polymer ?
#
loop_
_entity_poly.entity_id
_entity_poly.type
_entity_poly.pdbx_seq_one_letter_code
_entity_poly.pdbx_strand_id
1 'polypeptide(L)'
;MMRRVYGPTTMIQPRNDYSSTRQRVLSSTVEFREGHYGFYVPTGQQNVLEEPSPPTTACFEEFLGSQPEWSRNMLGTLKSKISYEEIASKLRESQHHPSLACDGSVANNQGTFGWSMNLKNGTTIVEGSGPAYGSPMDSYRAEAYGKCSILQFLFLLREYYDLTLAPMQVYCDNEALVENVNKAHEQSRPQFPNDALKANWDVLQAVVRLAKLLPQITFRHIRGHQDTQVALDKLSRPVKLNVQADKLAGNYQRLSSHKNILAPMIDGTHCHLIYNGQTVASKHRKHIRDHRRTKKLKTYIKQTQMLEAAFADIDWQSHERSDNTFKDGPHIFLVKFLHGWLPVGKLVSRYNPVKYPSACPSCDEPVEDSNHFLTCPNPERRKWHAALKTSLRHRCESGQIQPF
;
A
#
# COMPACT_ATOMS: atom_id res chain seq x y z
N MET A 1 -40.04 43.19 -3.11
CA MET A 1 -40.50 43.23 -4.53
C MET A 1 -39.28 42.96 -5.38
N MET A 2 -39.13 41.94 -6.23
CA MET A 2 -40.05 41.01 -6.87
C MET A 2 -39.46 39.59 -6.82
N ARG A 3 -40.34 38.60 -6.58
CA ARG A 3 -40.07 37.17 -6.74
C ARG A 3 -39.94 36.84 -8.22
N ARG A 4 -38.93 36.03 -8.59
CA ARG A 4 -38.98 35.25 -9.85
C ARG A 4 -39.54 33.88 -9.55
N VAL A 5 -40.65 33.59 -10.21
CA VAL A 5 -41.40 32.33 -10.22
C VAL A 5 -40.67 31.35 -11.12
N TYR A 6 -40.34 30.16 -10.61
CA TYR A 6 -39.97 29.01 -11.44
C TYR A 6 -41.18 28.08 -11.51
N GLY A 7 -41.60 27.75 -12.73
CA GLY A 7 -42.71 26.83 -13.01
C GLY A 7 -42.41 25.38 -12.61
N PRO A 8 -43.42 24.49 -12.63
CA PRO A 8 -43.33 23.17 -12.04
C PRO A 8 -42.43 22.23 -12.86
N THR A 9 -41.39 21.71 -12.22
CA THR A 9 -40.59 20.60 -12.76
C THR A 9 -41.38 19.31 -12.61
N THR A 10 -41.83 18.75 -13.73
CA THR A 10 -42.52 17.46 -13.81
C THR A 10 -41.65 16.35 -13.21
N MET A 11 -42.15 15.71 -12.16
CA MET A 11 -41.55 14.50 -11.58
C MET A 11 -41.70 13.35 -12.57
N ILE A 12 -40.60 12.94 -13.19
CA ILE A 12 -40.54 11.69 -13.97
C ILE A 12 -40.35 10.55 -12.96
N GLN A 13 -41.43 9.83 -12.66
CA GLN A 13 -41.37 8.55 -11.96
C GLN A 13 -40.63 7.53 -12.83
N PRO A 14 -39.74 6.69 -12.26
CA PRO A 14 -39.15 5.59 -13.00
C PRO A 14 -40.22 4.51 -13.27
N ARG A 15 -40.48 4.23 -14.54
CA ARG A 15 -41.24 3.05 -14.97
C ARG A 15 -40.42 1.79 -14.68
N ASN A 16 -40.99 0.92 -13.85
CA ASN A 16 -40.62 -0.48 -13.77
C ASN A 16 -41.07 -1.17 -15.06
N ASP A 17 -40.13 -1.58 -15.91
CA ASP A 17 -40.35 -2.65 -16.89
C ASP A 17 -39.22 -3.67 -16.79
N TYR A 18 -39.51 -4.74 -16.04
CA TYR A 18 -38.82 -6.01 -16.13
C TYR A 18 -39.23 -6.70 -17.44
N SER A 19 -38.32 -6.80 -18.41
CA SER A 19 -38.19 -7.95 -19.33
C SER A 19 -37.28 -7.62 -20.51
N SER A 20 -36.03 -8.06 -20.44
CA SER A 20 -35.36 -8.79 -21.53
C SER A 20 -33.92 -9.06 -21.13
N THR A 21 -33.66 -10.32 -20.83
CA THR A 21 -32.35 -10.86 -20.49
C THR A 21 -31.46 -10.81 -21.73
N ARG A 22 -30.71 -9.71 -21.91
CA ARG A 22 -29.47 -9.75 -22.70
C ARG A 22 -28.31 -9.91 -21.72
N GLN A 23 -27.97 -11.17 -21.42
CA GLN A 23 -26.68 -11.53 -20.84
C GLN A 23 -25.57 -11.08 -21.79
N ARG A 24 -25.01 -9.89 -21.54
CA ARG A 24 -23.67 -9.57 -22.02
C ARG A 24 -22.71 -10.33 -21.10
N VAL A 25 -22.21 -11.46 -21.59
CA VAL A 25 -21.02 -12.09 -21.03
C VAL A 25 -19.88 -11.08 -21.17
N LEU A 26 -19.60 -10.32 -20.10
CA LEU A 26 -18.39 -9.50 -20.03
C LEU A 26 -17.24 -10.43 -19.73
N SER A 27 -16.74 -11.07 -20.78
CA SER A 27 -15.39 -11.61 -20.83
C SER A 27 -14.48 -10.45 -21.23
N SER A 28 -13.81 -9.79 -20.28
CA SER A 28 -12.65 -8.96 -20.60
C SER A 28 -11.97 -8.40 -19.34
N THR A 29 -10.66 -8.58 -19.24
CA THR A 29 -9.78 -7.52 -18.73
C THR A 29 -10.22 -6.22 -19.39
N VAL A 30 -10.75 -5.25 -18.63
CA VAL A 30 -11.08 -3.95 -19.21
C VAL A 30 -9.78 -3.17 -19.31
N GLU A 31 -9.09 -3.34 -20.44
CA GLU A 31 -7.94 -2.54 -20.80
C GLU A 31 -8.40 -1.14 -21.24
N PHE A 32 -8.01 -0.12 -20.47
CA PHE A 32 -8.25 1.27 -20.87
C PHE A 32 -7.01 1.83 -21.55
N ARG A 33 -7.09 2.02 -22.88
CA ARG A 33 -6.14 2.76 -23.76
C ARG A 33 -4.66 2.37 -23.62
N GLU A 34 -4.08 1.88 -24.72
CA GLU A 34 -2.63 1.61 -24.87
C GLU A 34 -2.06 0.72 -23.74
N GLY A 35 -2.54 -0.52 -23.58
CA GLY A 35 -1.82 -1.65 -22.96
C GLY A 35 -1.22 -1.51 -21.55
N HIS A 36 -1.53 -0.44 -20.79
CA HIS A 36 -0.82 -0.13 -19.53
C HIS A 36 -1.73 -0.03 -18.30
N TYR A 37 -3.05 -0.10 -18.49
CA TYR A 37 -4.02 -0.20 -17.41
C TYR A 37 -5.03 -1.29 -17.70
N GLY A 38 -5.20 -2.19 -16.74
CA GLY A 38 -6.31 -3.13 -16.71
C GLY A 38 -6.95 -3.10 -15.34
N PHE A 39 -8.28 -3.01 -15.30
CA PHE A 39 -9.01 -3.56 -14.17
C PHE A 39 -9.13 -5.06 -14.46
N TYR A 40 -8.45 -5.86 -13.65
CA TYR A 40 -8.68 -7.29 -13.67
C TYR A 40 -9.91 -7.56 -12.80
N VAL A 41 -10.97 -8.06 -13.44
CA VAL A 41 -12.12 -8.68 -12.79
C VAL A 41 -12.09 -10.12 -13.27
N PRO A 42 -12.07 -11.14 -12.40
CA PRO A 42 -12.17 -12.52 -12.84
C PRO A 42 -13.44 -12.67 -13.68
N THR A 43 -13.29 -12.99 -14.97
CA THR A 43 -14.41 -13.28 -15.85
C THR A 43 -14.93 -14.67 -15.53
N GLY A 44 -16.13 -14.74 -14.95
CA GLY A 44 -16.85 -15.99 -14.76
C GLY A 44 -16.83 -16.53 -13.33
N GLN A 45 -17.54 -15.86 -12.43
CA GLN A 45 -18.61 -16.45 -11.62
C GLN A 45 -19.24 -15.28 -10.86
N GLN A 46 -20.49 -14.94 -11.19
CA GLN A 46 -21.34 -14.39 -10.14
C GLN A 46 -21.35 -15.49 -9.08
N ASN A 47 -20.68 -15.24 -7.95
CA ASN A 47 -20.94 -16.01 -6.74
C ASN A 47 -22.40 -15.70 -6.40
N VAL A 48 -23.32 -16.48 -6.97
CA VAL A 48 -24.49 -16.89 -6.22
C VAL A 48 -23.91 -17.38 -4.91
N LEU A 49 -24.32 -16.78 -3.80
CA LEU A 49 -24.03 -17.30 -2.48
C LEU A 49 -24.70 -18.67 -2.41
N GLU A 50 -24.09 -19.71 -2.96
CA GLU A 50 -24.43 -21.08 -2.63
C GLU A 50 -24.14 -21.21 -1.15
N GLU A 51 -25.17 -21.61 -0.39
CA GLU A 51 -24.99 -22.01 1.00
C GLU A 51 -23.84 -23.03 1.05
N PRO A 52 -22.92 -22.93 2.03
CA PRO A 52 -21.81 -23.85 2.12
C PRO A 52 -22.35 -25.27 2.29
N SER A 53 -22.29 -26.07 1.22
CA SER A 53 -22.46 -27.50 1.32
C SER A 53 -21.37 -28.04 2.28
N PRO A 54 -21.71 -28.94 3.21
CA PRO A 54 -20.74 -29.51 4.13
C PRO A 54 -19.55 -30.08 3.34
N PRO A 55 -18.32 -29.94 3.86
CA PRO A 55 -17.13 -30.39 3.16
C PRO A 55 -17.28 -31.88 2.83
N THR A 56 -17.36 -32.19 1.54
CA THR A 56 -17.51 -33.56 1.03
C THR A 56 -16.16 -34.30 1.00
N THR A 57 -15.07 -33.59 1.31
CA THR A 57 -13.69 -34.10 1.36
C THR A 57 -13.42 -34.91 2.63
N ALA A 58 -12.61 -35.96 2.52
CA ALA A 58 -12.42 -36.93 3.59
C ALA A 58 -11.49 -36.44 4.71
N CYS A 59 -10.57 -35.51 4.41
CA CYS A 59 -9.68 -34.90 5.40
C CYS A 59 -9.50 -33.38 5.21
N PHE A 60 -8.96 -32.73 6.25
CA PHE A 60 -8.78 -31.28 6.26
C PHE A 60 -7.77 -30.81 5.20
N GLU A 61 -6.76 -31.61 4.89
CA GLU A 61 -5.77 -31.32 3.85
C GLU A 61 -6.41 -31.27 2.45
N GLU A 62 -7.31 -32.20 2.14
CA GLU A 62 -8.11 -32.18 0.91
C GLU A 62 -9.02 -30.96 0.87
N PHE A 63 -9.64 -30.61 2.01
CA PHE A 63 -10.45 -29.40 2.13
C PHE A 63 -9.63 -28.12 1.92
N LEU A 64 -8.40 -28.05 2.43
CA LEU A 64 -7.46 -26.96 2.11
C LEU A 64 -7.16 -26.95 0.60
N GLY A 65 -6.96 -28.12 0.00
CA GLY A 65 -6.73 -28.30 -1.44
C GLY A 65 -7.89 -27.87 -2.34
N SER A 66 -9.13 -27.86 -1.83
CA SER A 66 -10.32 -27.41 -2.55
C SER A 66 -10.60 -25.90 -2.42
N GLN A 67 -9.85 -25.18 -1.59
CA GLN A 67 -10.07 -23.73 -1.40
C GLN A 67 -9.68 -22.90 -2.63
N PRO A 68 -10.21 -21.67 -2.75
CA PRO A 68 -9.76 -20.72 -3.76
C PRO A 68 -8.24 -20.52 -3.75
N GLU A 69 -7.67 -20.28 -4.93
CA GLU A 69 -6.22 -20.19 -5.13
C GLU A 69 -5.52 -19.24 -4.15
N TRP A 70 -6.12 -18.07 -3.86
CA TRP A 70 -5.56 -17.10 -2.92
C TRP A 70 -5.39 -17.69 -1.51
N SER A 71 -6.35 -18.49 -1.04
CA SER A 71 -6.33 -19.12 0.28
C SER A 71 -5.32 -20.26 0.30
N ARG A 72 -5.25 -21.06 -0.78
CA ARG A 72 -4.27 -22.15 -0.91
C ARG A 72 -2.85 -21.62 -0.91
N ASN A 73 -2.58 -20.58 -1.70
CA ASN A 73 -1.27 -19.96 -1.76
C ASN A 73 -0.86 -19.35 -0.41
N MET A 74 -1.82 -18.79 0.34
CA MET A 74 -1.59 -18.20 1.66
C MET A 74 -1.35 -19.26 2.77
N LEU A 75 -1.85 -20.48 2.59
CA LEU A 75 -1.73 -21.59 3.55
C LEU A 75 -0.81 -22.71 3.05
N GLY A 76 -0.13 -22.51 1.92
CA GLY A 76 0.62 -23.56 1.23
C GLY A 76 1.87 -24.06 1.96
N THR A 77 2.30 -23.41 3.04
CA THR A 77 3.45 -23.86 3.85
C THR A 77 3.11 -24.17 5.31
N LEU A 78 1.85 -24.51 5.58
CA LEU A 78 1.45 -25.00 6.89
C LEU A 78 2.32 -26.18 7.33
N LYS A 79 2.87 -26.07 8.54
CA LYS A 79 3.64 -27.12 9.21
C LYS A 79 2.93 -27.45 10.52
N SER A 80 2.10 -28.49 10.48
CA SER A 80 1.44 -28.99 11.68
C SER A 80 2.34 -30.00 12.42
N LYS A 81 2.42 -29.89 13.74
CA LYS A 81 3.19 -30.83 14.60
C LYS A 81 2.32 -31.95 15.17
N ILE A 82 1.00 -31.80 15.07
CA ILE A 82 -0.03 -32.76 15.45
C ILE A 82 -1.10 -32.82 14.35
N SER A 83 -2.02 -33.79 14.37
CA SER A 83 -3.08 -33.84 13.35
C SER A 83 -4.04 -32.65 13.48
N TYR A 84 -4.66 -32.23 12.38
CA TYR A 84 -5.66 -31.14 12.43
C TYR A 84 -6.89 -31.51 13.26
N GLU A 85 -7.24 -32.80 13.33
CA GLU A 85 -8.28 -33.31 14.22
C GLU A 85 -7.89 -33.17 15.69
N GLU A 86 -6.62 -33.41 16.04
CA GLU A 86 -6.12 -33.18 17.38
C GLU A 86 -6.09 -31.68 17.71
N ILE A 87 -5.71 -30.81 16.76
CA ILE A 87 -5.82 -29.35 16.92
C ILE A 87 -7.27 -28.97 17.21
N ALA A 88 -8.22 -29.43 16.39
CA ALA A 88 -9.64 -29.18 16.55
C ALA A 88 -10.16 -29.63 17.92
N SER A 89 -9.76 -30.82 18.37
CA SER A 89 -10.09 -31.36 19.69
C SER A 89 -9.56 -30.48 20.81
N LYS A 90 -8.28 -30.06 20.76
CA LYS A 90 -7.71 -29.13 21.75
C LYS A 90 -8.38 -27.76 21.75
N LEU A 91 -8.87 -27.28 20.60
CA LEU A 91 -9.57 -26.01 20.50
C LEU A 91 -10.98 -26.04 21.11
N ARG A 92 -11.63 -27.22 21.16
CA ARG A 92 -12.92 -27.41 21.86
C ARG A 92 -12.78 -27.32 23.38
N GLU A 93 -11.62 -27.68 23.92
CA GLU A 93 -11.36 -27.69 25.35
C GLU A 93 -10.96 -26.29 25.87
N SER A 94 -11.82 -25.65 26.65
CA SER A 94 -11.61 -24.27 27.13
C SER A 94 -10.33 -24.05 27.96
N GLN A 95 -9.78 -25.11 28.56
CA GLN A 95 -8.52 -25.01 29.30
C GLN A 95 -7.30 -24.80 28.38
N HIS A 96 -7.40 -25.10 27.08
CA HIS A 96 -6.27 -25.19 26.14
C HIS A 96 -6.16 -24.03 25.14
N HIS A 97 -6.90 -22.91 25.32
CA HIS A 97 -6.86 -21.78 24.38
C HIS A 97 -5.43 -21.36 23.98
N PRO A 98 -5.07 -21.49 22.70
CA PRO A 98 -3.72 -21.23 22.25
C PRO A 98 -3.41 -19.74 22.24
N SER A 99 -2.12 -19.43 22.36
CA SER A 99 -1.58 -18.12 22.04
C SER A 99 -1.14 -18.12 20.58
N LEU A 100 -1.43 -17.04 19.88
CA LEU A 100 -1.09 -16.87 18.48
C LEU A 100 -0.17 -15.66 18.32
N ALA A 101 0.82 -15.74 17.43
CA ALA A 101 1.55 -14.55 16.99
C ALA A 101 1.82 -14.61 15.50
N CYS A 102 1.93 -13.44 14.89
CA CYS A 102 2.31 -13.29 13.49
C CYS A 102 3.23 -12.10 13.32
N ASP A 103 4.10 -12.19 12.32
CA ASP A 103 5.11 -11.19 11.98
C ASP A 103 5.29 -11.12 10.45
N GLY A 104 5.97 -10.09 9.98
CA GLY A 104 6.23 -9.81 8.57
C GLY A 104 7.66 -9.31 8.36
N SER A 105 8.33 -9.83 7.33
CA SER A 105 9.68 -9.41 6.97
C SER A 105 9.69 -8.82 5.56
N VAL A 106 10.45 -7.74 5.36
CA VAL A 106 10.65 -7.11 4.06
C VAL A 106 12.13 -6.86 3.79
N ALA A 107 12.63 -7.39 2.67
CA ALA A 107 13.98 -7.12 2.19
C ALA A 107 13.98 -7.09 0.65
N ASN A 108 14.75 -6.21 0.01
CA ASN A 108 14.89 -6.19 -1.46
C ASN A 108 13.55 -6.14 -2.24
N ASN A 109 12.56 -5.37 -1.77
CA ASN A 109 11.18 -5.31 -2.29
C ASN A 109 10.41 -6.66 -2.25
N GLN A 110 10.95 -7.64 -1.55
CA GLN A 110 10.30 -8.90 -1.24
C GLN A 110 9.67 -8.79 0.14
N GLY A 111 8.41 -9.21 0.27
CA GLY A 111 7.72 -9.26 1.55
C GLY A 111 7.27 -10.68 1.86
N THR A 112 7.35 -11.05 3.12
CA THR A 112 7.01 -12.38 3.63
C THR A 112 6.34 -12.28 4.97
N PHE A 113 5.60 -13.32 5.37
CA PHE A 113 5.01 -13.40 6.68
C PHE A 113 5.35 -14.74 7.35
N GLY A 114 5.23 -14.75 8.67
CA GLY A 114 5.34 -15.94 9.49
C GLY A 114 4.35 -15.86 10.65
N TRP A 115 3.81 -16.99 11.08
CA TRP A 115 2.95 -17.06 12.25
C TRP A 115 3.02 -18.44 12.91
N SER A 116 2.73 -18.46 14.21
CA SER A 116 2.74 -19.68 15.02
C SER A 116 1.57 -19.71 15.98
N MET A 117 1.03 -20.90 16.20
CA MET A 117 0.01 -21.19 17.20
C MET A 117 0.61 -22.14 18.24
N ASN A 118 0.64 -21.70 19.51
CA ASN A 118 1.20 -22.48 20.61
C ASN A 118 0.15 -22.70 21.71
N LEU A 119 0.18 -23.89 22.32
CA LEU A 119 -0.63 -24.20 23.50
C LEU A 119 -0.18 -23.38 24.72
N LYS A 120 -1.01 -23.40 25.78
CA LYS A 120 -0.72 -22.76 27.06
C LYS A 120 0.51 -23.29 27.80
N ASN A 121 1.09 -24.42 27.41
CA ASN A 121 2.38 -24.88 27.95
C ASN A 121 3.59 -24.42 27.10
N GLY A 122 3.35 -23.71 25.99
CA GLY A 122 4.39 -23.23 25.08
C GLY A 122 4.67 -24.16 23.90
N THR A 123 4.09 -25.37 23.88
CA THR A 123 4.22 -26.31 22.76
C THR A 123 3.58 -25.72 21.51
N THR A 124 4.36 -25.58 20.44
CA THR A 124 3.84 -25.22 19.12
C THR A 124 3.03 -26.37 18.53
N ILE A 125 1.86 -26.05 17.99
CA ILE A 125 0.97 -27.03 17.35
C ILE A 125 0.94 -26.88 15.84
N VAL A 126 0.97 -25.65 15.34
CA VAL A 126 1.00 -25.37 13.90
C VAL A 126 1.74 -24.06 13.64
N GLU A 127 2.51 -24.05 12.55
CA GLU A 127 3.24 -22.90 12.04
C GLU A 127 2.82 -22.64 10.59
N GLY A 128 2.78 -21.38 10.18
CA GLY A 128 2.56 -20.99 8.80
C GLY A 128 3.53 -19.89 8.39
N SER A 129 3.91 -19.89 7.11
CA SER A 129 4.73 -18.83 6.53
C SER A 129 4.39 -18.65 5.06
N GLY A 130 4.85 -17.56 4.45
CA GLY A 130 4.61 -17.41 3.03
C GLY A 130 4.93 -16.04 2.47
N PRO A 131 4.69 -15.88 1.17
CA PRO A 131 4.80 -14.61 0.48
C PRO A 131 3.74 -13.61 0.92
N ALA A 132 4.15 -12.36 1.07
CA ALA A 132 3.25 -11.22 0.92
C ALA A 132 3.27 -10.75 -0.55
N TYR A 133 2.14 -10.23 -1.03
CA TYR A 133 1.98 -9.82 -2.44
C TYR A 133 1.59 -8.36 -2.57
N GLY A 134 1.83 -7.75 -3.73
CA GLY A 134 1.41 -6.37 -4.06
C GLY A 134 2.54 -5.33 -3.91
N SER A 135 2.28 -4.11 -4.39
CA SER A 135 3.25 -3.02 -4.46
C SER A 135 2.63 -1.67 -4.04
N PRO A 136 3.36 -0.80 -3.31
CA PRO A 136 4.67 -1.05 -2.72
C PRO A 136 4.57 -2.09 -1.58
N MET A 137 5.65 -2.85 -1.38
CA MET A 137 5.78 -3.75 -0.24
C MET A 137 6.46 -3.04 0.93
N ASP A 138 5.85 -3.12 2.10
CA ASP A 138 6.36 -2.61 3.37
C ASP A 138 6.02 -3.58 4.51
N SER A 139 6.64 -3.39 5.68
CA SER A 139 6.43 -4.26 6.85
C SER A 139 4.96 -4.31 7.24
N TYR A 140 4.27 -3.17 7.20
CA TYR A 140 2.84 -3.05 7.48
C TYR A 140 2.00 -4.00 6.61
N ARG A 141 2.26 -4.05 5.31
CA ARG A 141 1.57 -4.95 4.38
C ARG A 141 1.97 -6.41 4.61
N ALA A 142 3.25 -6.70 4.81
CA ALA A 142 3.73 -8.05 5.06
C ALA A 142 3.10 -8.67 6.32
N GLU A 143 3.04 -7.91 7.41
CA GLU A 143 2.37 -8.34 8.63
C GLU A 143 0.85 -8.46 8.50
N ALA A 144 0.22 -7.64 7.64
CA ALA A 144 -1.21 -7.78 7.35
C ALA A 144 -1.50 -9.13 6.66
N TYR A 145 -0.60 -9.60 5.79
CA TYR A 145 -0.68 -10.96 5.25
C TYR A 145 -0.52 -12.03 6.33
N GLY A 146 0.38 -11.83 7.30
CA GLY A 146 0.52 -12.74 8.46
C GLY A 146 -0.77 -12.87 9.26
N LYS A 147 -1.44 -11.73 9.55
CA LYS A 147 -2.76 -11.70 10.21
C LYS A 147 -3.82 -12.35 9.34
N CYS A 148 -3.84 -12.08 8.04
CA CYS A 148 -4.82 -12.67 7.14
C CYS A 148 -4.67 -14.20 7.09
N SER A 149 -3.44 -14.70 7.01
CA SER A 149 -3.13 -16.13 6.90
C SER A 149 -3.58 -16.90 8.15
N ILE A 150 -3.24 -16.42 9.35
CA ILE A 150 -3.61 -17.11 10.58
C ILE A 150 -5.13 -17.11 10.82
N LEU A 151 -5.83 -16.02 10.49
CA LEU A 151 -7.29 -15.97 10.59
C LEU A 151 -7.96 -16.83 9.55
N GLN A 152 -7.42 -16.89 8.33
CA GLN A 152 -7.93 -17.76 7.29
C GLN A 152 -7.79 -19.23 7.69
N PHE A 153 -6.66 -19.62 8.30
CA PHE A 153 -6.49 -20.95 8.87
C PHE A 153 -7.54 -21.27 9.94
N LEU A 154 -7.73 -20.36 10.92
CA LEU A 154 -8.74 -20.54 11.97
C LEU A 154 -10.16 -20.62 11.42
N PHE A 155 -10.49 -19.80 10.42
CA PHE A 155 -11.78 -19.80 9.76
C PHE A 155 -12.04 -21.15 9.08
N LEU A 156 -11.12 -21.63 8.26
CA LEU A 156 -11.27 -22.91 7.57
C LEU A 156 -11.32 -24.09 8.54
N LEU A 157 -10.52 -24.07 9.59
CA LEU A 157 -10.54 -25.11 10.62
C LEU A 157 -11.88 -25.16 11.34
N ARG A 158 -12.48 -23.99 11.61
CA ARG A 158 -13.83 -23.88 12.17
C ARG A 158 -14.88 -24.42 11.20
N GLU A 159 -14.85 -24.03 9.94
CA GLU A 159 -15.84 -24.47 8.94
C GLU A 159 -15.79 -25.99 8.74
N TYR A 160 -14.58 -26.57 8.73
CA TYR A 160 -14.43 -28.01 8.49
C TYR A 160 -14.83 -28.88 9.68
N TYR A 161 -14.41 -28.51 10.90
CA TYR A 161 -14.65 -29.30 12.11
C TYR A 161 -15.86 -28.85 12.94
N ASP A 162 -16.65 -27.90 12.41
CA ASP A 162 -17.77 -27.24 13.07
C ASP A 162 -17.41 -26.74 14.49
N LEU A 163 -16.36 -25.91 14.56
CA LEU A 163 -15.81 -25.47 15.84
C LEU A 163 -16.49 -24.21 16.36
N THR A 164 -16.96 -24.28 17.60
CA THR A 164 -17.20 -23.08 18.39
C THR A 164 -15.88 -22.64 19.03
N LEU A 165 -15.16 -21.75 18.37
CA LEU A 165 -13.92 -21.20 18.90
C LEU A 165 -14.23 -20.25 20.07
N ALA A 166 -13.37 -20.23 21.08
CA ALA A 166 -13.44 -19.23 22.14
C ALA A 166 -12.67 -17.96 21.75
N PRO A 167 -12.81 -16.85 22.52
CA PRO A 167 -12.02 -15.65 22.28
C PRO A 167 -10.51 -15.94 22.27
N MET A 168 -9.80 -15.41 21.27
CA MET A 168 -8.36 -15.63 21.09
C MET A 168 -7.60 -14.32 21.00
N GLN A 169 -6.33 -14.36 21.40
CA GLN A 169 -5.40 -13.24 21.28
C GLN A 169 -4.35 -13.53 20.21
N VAL A 170 -4.18 -12.58 19.29
CA VAL A 170 -3.11 -12.61 18.27
C VAL A 170 -2.11 -11.50 18.59
N TYR A 171 -0.89 -11.89 18.95
CA TYR A 171 0.20 -10.97 19.25
C TYR A 171 0.94 -10.56 17.98
N CYS A 172 1.25 -9.27 17.87
CA CYS A 172 1.91 -8.66 16.71
C CYS A 172 2.77 -7.49 17.18
N ASP A 173 3.77 -7.08 16.40
CA ASP A 173 4.68 -6.01 16.77
C ASP A 173 4.44 -4.65 16.05
N ASN A 174 3.59 -4.61 15.03
CA ASN A 174 3.17 -3.35 14.42
C ASN A 174 1.95 -2.73 15.10
N GLU A 175 2.24 -1.81 16.00
CA GLU A 175 1.25 -1.04 16.74
C GLU A 175 0.20 -0.37 15.84
N ALA A 176 0.64 0.32 14.77
CA ALA A 176 -0.26 1.01 13.86
C ALA A 176 -1.22 0.06 13.12
N LEU A 177 -0.75 -1.15 12.78
CA LEU A 177 -1.59 -2.17 12.16
C LEU A 177 -2.62 -2.72 13.15
N VAL A 178 -2.19 -3.02 14.37
CA VAL A 178 -3.07 -3.47 15.46
C VAL A 178 -4.17 -2.45 15.74
N GLU A 179 -3.82 -1.17 15.90
CA GLU A 179 -4.77 -0.09 16.13
C GLU A 179 -5.78 0.04 14.98
N ASN A 180 -5.30 0.04 13.73
CA ASN A 180 -6.17 0.17 12.56
C ASN A 180 -7.13 -1.01 12.40
N VAL A 181 -6.67 -2.24 12.62
CA VAL A 181 -7.50 -3.45 12.52
C VAL A 181 -8.53 -3.48 13.65
N ASN A 182 -8.13 -3.25 14.91
CA ASN A 182 -9.05 -3.23 16.04
C ASN A 182 -10.12 -2.14 15.86
N LYS A 183 -9.71 -0.93 15.46
CA LYS A 183 -10.64 0.17 15.17
C LYS A 183 -11.61 -0.16 14.05
N ALA A 184 -11.15 -0.82 12.98
CA ALA A 184 -12.01 -1.22 11.86
C ALA A 184 -12.94 -2.40 12.23
N HIS A 185 -12.49 -3.28 13.12
CA HIS A 185 -13.30 -4.36 13.67
C HIS A 185 -14.45 -3.84 14.52
N GLU A 186 -14.18 -2.89 15.42
CA GLU A 186 -15.18 -2.23 16.29
C GLU A 186 -16.08 -1.23 15.55
N GLN A 187 -15.73 -0.88 14.32
CA GLN A 187 -16.45 0.13 13.56
C GLN A 187 -17.86 -0.35 13.16
N SER A 188 -18.88 0.37 13.63
CA SER A 188 -20.30 0.12 13.33
C SER A 188 -20.84 0.86 12.11
N ARG A 189 -20.08 1.80 11.53
CA ARG A 189 -20.54 2.50 10.32
C ARG A 189 -20.46 1.58 9.09
N PRO A 190 -21.31 1.78 8.07
CA PRO A 190 -21.18 1.06 6.81
C PRO A 190 -19.86 1.36 6.11
N GLN A 191 -19.39 0.39 5.32
CA GLN A 191 -18.29 0.59 4.38
C GLN A 191 -18.78 1.45 3.20
N PHE A 192 -18.00 2.48 2.85
CA PHE A 192 -18.27 3.32 1.68
C PHE A 192 -17.30 2.97 0.55
N PRO A 193 -17.65 3.23 -0.72
CA PRO A 193 -16.75 2.96 -1.86
C PRO A 193 -15.36 3.60 -1.73
N ASN A 194 -15.27 4.76 -1.07
CA ASN A 194 -13.98 5.43 -0.82
C ASN A 194 -13.07 4.67 0.15
N ASP A 195 -13.60 3.77 0.98
CA ASP A 195 -12.78 2.93 1.85
C ASP A 195 -11.86 2.03 1.03
N ALA A 196 -12.32 1.54 -0.13
CA ALA A 196 -11.55 0.69 -1.04
C ALA A 196 -10.32 1.39 -1.67
N LEU A 197 -10.23 2.72 -1.55
CA LEU A 197 -9.09 3.49 -2.05
C LEU A 197 -7.99 3.69 -0.99
N LYS A 198 -8.24 3.27 0.26
CA LYS A 198 -7.24 3.33 1.35
C LYS A 198 -6.05 2.41 1.04
N ALA A 199 -4.91 2.74 1.64
CA ALA A 199 -3.71 1.93 1.49
C ALA A 199 -3.92 0.53 2.08
N ASN A 200 -3.43 -0.50 1.40
CA ASN A 200 -3.50 -1.91 1.79
C ASN A 200 -4.93 -2.42 2.03
N TRP A 201 -5.93 -1.78 1.42
CA TRP A 201 -7.32 -2.11 1.68
C TRP A 201 -7.66 -3.57 1.34
N ASP A 202 -7.10 -4.10 0.26
CA ASP A 202 -7.29 -5.49 -0.20
C ASP A 202 -7.04 -6.54 0.89
N VAL A 203 -5.91 -6.43 1.60
CA VAL A 203 -5.55 -7.36 2.70
C VAL A 203 -6.20 -6.94 4.03
N LEU A 204 -6.31 -5.63 4.32
CA LEU A 204 -6.90 -5.16 5.58
C LEU A 204 -8.39 -5.49 5.69
N GLN A 205 -9.15 -5.35 4.60
CA GLN A 205 -10.57 -5.69 4.60
C GLN A 205 -10.77 -7.18 4.86
N ALA A 206 -9.88 -8.04 4.33
CA ALA A 206 -9.93 -9.48 4.55
C ALA A 206 -9.65 -9.83 6.01
N VAL A 207 -8.63 -9.22 6.62
CA VAL A 207 -8.33 -9.37 8.05
C VAL A 207 -9.54 -8.98 8.90
N VAL A 208 -10.13 -7.81 8.66
CA VAL A 208 -11.28 -7.32 9.43
C VAL A 208 -12.50 -8.21 9.23
N ARG A 209 -12.75 -8.68 8.00
CA ARG A 209 -13.87 -9.56 7.68
C ARG A 209 -13.72 -10.90 8.40
N LEU A 210 -12.55 -11.53 8.30
CA LEU A 210 -12.26 -12.80 8.98
C LEU A 210 -12.34 -12.65 10.50
N ALA A 211 -11.82 -11.56 11.06
CA ALA A 211 -11.92 -11.28 12.49
C ALA A 211 -13.38 -11.15 12.97
N LYS A 212 -14.29 -10.60 12.14
CA LYS A 212 -15.73 -10.52 12.45
C LYS A 212 -16.46 -11.86 12.32
N LEU A 213 -15.99 -12.73 11.43
CA LEU A 213 -16.56 -14.07 11.25
C LEU A 213 -16.13 -15.02 12.37
N LEU A 214 -14.95 -14.80 12.94
CA LEU A 214 -14.43 -15.58 14.06
C LEU A 214 -14.92 -15.02 15.41
N PRO A 215 -15.19 -15.88 16.40
CA PRO A 215 -15.59 -15.42 17.73
C PRO A 215 -14.43 -14.70 18.45
N GLN A 216 -14.65 -13.41 18.75
CA GLN A 216 -13.81 -12.52 19.57
C GLN A 216 -12.29 -12.68 19.41
N ILE A 217 -11.78 -12.34 18.23
CA ILE A 217 -10.35 -12.14 18.00
C ILE A 217 -9.93 -10.77 18.52
N THR A 218 -8.92 -10.70 19.38
CA THR A 218 -8.28 -9.44 19.79
C THR A 218 -6.82 -9.41 19.36
N PHE A 219 -6.45 -8.39 18.59
CA PHE A 219 -5.05 -8.14 18.25
C PHE A 219 -4.38 -7.36 19.37
N ARG A 220 -3.21 -7.82 19.84
CA ARG A 220 -2.43 -7.17 20.89
C ARG A 220 -1.04 -6.82 20.39
N HIS A 221 -0.69 -5.56 20.54
CA HIS A 221 0.66 -5.08 20.28
C HIS A 221 1.62 -5.57 21.37
N ILE A 222 2.79 -6.03 20.96
CA ILE A 222 3.96 -6.32 21.79
C ILE A 222 5.19 -5.70 21.14
N ARG A 223 6.21 -5.34 21.93
CA ARG A 223 7.41 -4.75 21.34
C ARG A 223 8.20 -5.82 20.56
N GLY A 224 8.56 -5.50 19.32
CA GLY A 224 9.42 -6.35 18.50
C GLY A 224 10.87 -6.44 19.04
N HIS A 225 11.59 -7.46 18.56
CA HIS A 225 13.04 -7.66 18.75
C HIS A 225 13.58 -7.53 20.20
N GLN A 226 12.78 -7.85 21.22
CA GLN A 226 13.23 -7.81 22.62
C GLN A 226 14.29 -8.87 22.94
N ASP A 227 14.42 -9.91 22.11
CA ASP A 227 15.46 -10.94 22.19
C ASP A 227 16.87 -10.43 21.86
N THR A 228 17.00 -9.24 21.27
CA THR A 228 18.29 -8.58 21.06
C THR A 228 18.92 -8.07 22.37
N GLN A 229 18.10 -7.81 23.40
CA GLN A 229 18.53 -7.23 24.67
C GLN A 229 18.39 -8.18 25.85
N VAL A 230 17.48 -9.16 25.76
CA VAL A 230 17.16 -10.08 26.84
C VAL A 230 17.25 -11.51 26.35
N ALA A 231 17.94 -12.37 27.10
CA ALA A 231 18.06 -13.79 26.77
C ALA A 231 16.68 -14.46 26.63
N LEU A 232 16.54 -15.34 25.63
CA LEU A 232 15.27 -15.94 25.25
C LEU A 232 14.54 -16.61 26.42
N ASP A 233 15.25 -17.27 27.33
CA ASP A 233 14.69 -17.94 28.50
C ASP A 233 13.95 -16.98 29.44
N LYS A 234 14.41 -15.73 29.55
CA LYS A 234 13.85 -14.67 30.40
C LYS A 234 12.69 -13.91 29.76
N LEU A 235 12.41 -14.13 28.48
CA LEU A 235 11.32 -13.44 27.78
C LEU A 235 9.95 -13.97 28.21
N SER A 236 8.97 -13.06 28.20
CA SER A 236 7.57 -13.43 28.37
C SER A 236 7.12 -14.31 27.20
N ARG A 237 6.07 -15.11 27.44
CA ARG A 237 5.59 -16.08 26.44
C ARG A 237 5.10 -15.43 25.14
N PRO A 238 4.35 -14.31 25.15
CA PRO A 238 3.97 -13.60 23.93
C PRO A 238 5.19 -13.16 23.11
N VAL A 239 6.24 -12.69 23.77
CA VAL A 239 7.47 -12.24 23.10
C VAL A 239 8.22 -13.42 22.48
N LYS A 240 8.35 -14.54 23.20
CA LYS A 240 8.92 -15.79 22.65
C LYS A 240 8.19 -16.25 21.38
N LEU A 241 6.85 -16.11 21.38
CA LEU A 241 6.02 -16.48 20.24
C LEU A 241 6.21 -15.52 19.05
N ASN A 242 6.38 -14.23 19.29
CA ASN A 242 6.71 -13.27 18.24
C ASN A 242 8.07 -13.54 17.61
N VAL A 243 9.08 -13.82 18.43
CA VAL A 243 10.42 -14.20 17.95
C VAL A 243 10.34 -15.45 17.06
N GLN A 244 9.45 -16.39 17.36
CA GLN A 244 9.19 -17.54 16.50
C GLN A 244 8.55 -17.13 15.17
N ALA A 245 7.56 -16.23 15.18
CA ALA A 245 6.92 -15.71 13.97
C ALA A 245 7.90 -14.90 13.09
N ASP A 246 8.72 -14.02 13.68
CA ASP A 246 9.80 -13.30 13.00
C ASP A 246 10.80 -14.25 12.34
N LYS A 247 11.23 -15.29 13.08
CA LYS A 247 12.11 -16.34 12.53
C LYS A 247 11.48 -17.06 11.35
N LEU A 248 10.18 -17.35 11.39
CA LEU A 248 9.47 -17.98 10.27
C LEU A 248 9.43 -17.06 9.05
N ALA A 249 9.09 -15.78 9.24
CA ALA A 249 9.09 -14.78 8.17
C ALA A 249 10.50 -14.61 7.58
N GLY A 250 11.51 -14.39 8.43
CA GLY A 250 12.91 -14.23 8.03
C GLY A 250 13.51 -15.48 7.36
N ASN A 251 13.13 -16.69 7.82
CA ASN A 251 13.52 -17.94 7.15
C ASN A 251 12.92 -18.01 5.74
N TYR A 252 11.62 -17.73 5.59
CA TYR A 252 10.98 -17.71 4.29
C TYR A 252 11.62 -16.66 3.37
N GLN A 253 11.90 -15.48 3.89
CA GLN A 253 12.58 -14.37 3.21
C GLN A 253 13.97 -14.75 2.69
N ARG A 254 14.72 -15.57 3.43
CA ARG A 254 16.05 -16.05 3.00
C ARG A 254 15.98 -17.20 1.99
N LEU A 255 15.02 -18.10 2.16
CA LEU A 255 14.92 -19.33 1.37
C LEU A 255 14.16 -19.13 0.04
N SER A 256 13.35 -18.07 -0.06
CA SER A 256 12.59 -17.75 -1.27
C SER A 256 13.20 -16.56 -2.00
N SER A 257 13.09 -16.56 -3.32
CA SER A 257 13.40 -15.40 -4.15
C SER A 257 12.18 -15.12 -5.03
N HIS A 258 11.22 -14.38 -4.49
CA HIS A 258 9.99 -14.03 -5.22
C HIS A 258 9.84 -12.52 -5.36
N LYS A 259 9.24 -12.11 -6.49
CA LYS A 259 8.81 -10.73 -6.73
C LYS A 259 7.31 -10.74 -6.94
N ASN A 260 6.58 -10.96 -5.86
CA ASN A 260 5.12 -11.10 -5.87
C ASN A 260 4.42 -9.76 -6.00
N ILE A 261 4.65 -9.11 -7.14
CA ILE A 261 4.14 -7.79 -7.47
C ILE A 261 2.65 -7.79 -7.82
N LEU A 262 2.10 -8.94 -8.22
CA LEU A 262 0.68 -9.15 -8.46
C LEU A 262 0.04 -9.77 -7.22
N ALA A 263 -0.88 -9.05 -6.59
CA ALA A 263 -1.64 -9.57 -5.47
C ALA A 263 -2.73 -10.53 -5.95
N PRO A 264 -2.98 -11.64 -5.24
CA PRO A 264 -4.11 -12.52 -5.53
C PRO A 264 -5.43 -11.81 -5.18
N MET A 265 -6.51 -12.19 -5.84
CA MET A 265 -7.86 -11.70 -5.50
C MET A 265 -8.33 -12.34 -4.19
N ILE A 266 -7.89 -11.77 -3.07
CA ILE A 266 -8.41 -12.12 -1.75
C ILE A 266 -9.90 -11.78 -1.71
N ASP A 267 -10.68 -12.64 -1.07
CA ASP A 267 -12.13 -12.46 -1.00
C ASP A 267 -12.51 -11.11 -0.37
N GLY A 268 -13.42 -10.38 -1.02
CA GLY A 268 -13.79 -9.00 -0.72
C GLY A 268 -13.02 -7.92 -1.52
N THR A 269 -11.89 -8.24 -2.17
CA THR A 269 -11.14 -7.22 -2.93
C THR A 269 -11.84 -6.80 -4.24
N HIS A 270 -12.48 -7.76 -4.93
CA HIS A 270 -13.25 -7.62 -6.17
C HIS A 270 -12.53 -7.04 -7.41
N CYS A 271 -11.58 -6.11 -7.26
CA CYS A 271 -10.81 -5.53 -8.35
C CYS A 271 -9.42 -5.07 -7.89
N HIS A 272 -8.45 -5.12 -8.79
CA HIS A 272 -7.12 -4.53 -8.59
C HIS A 272 -6.85 -3.46 -9.64
N LEU A 273 -6.17 -2.39 -9.23
CA LEU A 273 -5.49 -1.49 -10.15
C LEU A 273 -4.11 -2.06 -10.48
N ILE A 274 -3.89 -2.43 -11.73
CA ILE A 274 -2.56 -2.82 -12.22
C ILE A 274 -1.87 -1.62 -12.85
N TYR A 275 -0.64 -1.34 -12.43
CA TYR A 275 0.21 -0.28 -12.97
C TYR A 275 1.63 -0.79 -13.16
N ASN A 276 2.19 -0.65 -14.35
CA ASN A 276 3.51 -1.20 -14.73
C ASN A 276 3.66 -2.69 -14.38
N GLY A 277 2.59 -3.48 -14.57
CA GLY A 277 2.58 -4.91 -14.26
C GLY A 277 2.54 -5.26 -12.77
N GLN A 278 2.28 -4.29 -11.88
CA GLN A 278 2.19 -4.50 -10.43
C GLN A 278 0.80 -4.14 -9.91
N THR A 279 0.31 -4.88 -8.91
CA THR A 279 -0.87 -4.47 -8.16
C THR A 279 -0.52 -3.27 -7.29
N VAL A 280 -1.26 -2.19 -7.49
CA VAL A 280 -1.14 -0.96 -6.70
C VAL A 280 -1.97 -1.10 -5.44
N ALA A 281 -1.32 -1.25 -4.29
CA ALA A 281 -1.97 -1.38 -2.99
C ALA A 281 -2.27 -0.03 -2.32
N SER A 282 -1.71 1.08 -2.82
CA SER A 282 -1.89 2.40 -2.24
C SER A 282 -1.67 3.53 -3.25
N LYS A 283 -1.98 4.78 -2.86
CA LYS A 283 -1.71 5.97 -3.69
C LYS A 283 -2.30 5.91 -5.10
N HIS A 284 -3.42 5.21 -5.29
CA HIS A 284 -4.12 5.02 -6.58
C HIS A 284 -4.20 6.29 -7.43
N ARG A 285 -4.63 7.41 -6.81
CA ARG A 285 -4.76 8.71 -7.50
C ARG A 285 -3.43 9.24 -8.03
N LYS A 286 -2.32 9.05 -7.29
CA LYS A 286 -0.98 9.46 -7.74
C LYS A 286 -0.56 8.63 -8.94
N HIS A 287 -0.66 7.29 -8.87
CA HIS A 287 -0.31 6.42 -10.00
C HIS A 287 -1.09 6.75 -11.28
N ILE A 288 -2.40 7.00 -11.18
CA ILE A 288 -3.24 7.40 -12.32
C ILE A 288 -2.79 8.76 -12.88
N ARG A 289 -2.55 9.75 -12.00
CA ARG A 289 -2.14 11.10 -12.42
C ARG A 289 -0.76 11.11 -13.05
N ASP A 290 0.18 10.41 -12.43
CA ASP A 290 1.57 10.35 -12.87
C ASP A 290 1.58 9.79 -14.27
N HIS A 291 1.06 8.59 -14.52
CA HIS A 291 1.08 8.03 -15.87
C HIS A 291 0.32 8.86 -16.91
N ARG A 292 -0.85 9.44 -16.59
CA ARG A 292 -1.55 10.34 -17.53
C ARG A 292 -0.71 11.56 -17.91
N ARG A 293 0.16 12.05 -17.02
CA ARG A 293 0.92 13.29 -17.21
C ARG A 293 2.37 13.05 -17.64
N THR A 294 2.99 11.93 -17.27
CA THR A 294 4.42 11.67 -17.45
C THR A 294 4.84 11.81 -18.90
N LYS A 295 4.13 11.19 -19.86
CA LYS A 295 4.48 11.29 -21.28
C LYS A 295 4.51 12.75 -21.76
N LYS A 296 3.45 13.51 -21.46
CA LYS A 296 3.34 14.93 -21.83
C LYS A 296 4.40 15.80 -21.15
N LEU A 297 4.67 15.56 -19.87
CA LEU A 297 5.71 16.27 -19.12
C LEU A 297 7.10 15.98 -19.70
N LYS A 298 7.42 14.72 -19.99
CA LYS A 298 8.68 14.33 -20.65
C LYS A 298 8.83 15.03 -22.01
N THR A 299 7.77 15.04 -22.82
CA THR A 299 7.78 15.75 -24.11
C THR A 299 8.03 17.25 -23.93
N TYR A 300 7.35 17.89 -22.98
CA TYR A 300 7.54 19.32 -22.70
C TYR A 300 8.96 19.64 -22.23
N ILE A 301 9.51 18.84 -21.31
CA ILE A 301 10.88 19.02 -20.82
C ILE A 301 11.91 18.83 -21.96
N LYS A 302 11.69 17.87 -22.88
CA LYS A 302 12.59 17.69 -24.04
C LYS A 302 12.55 18.85 -25.04
N GLN A 303 11.46 19.61 -25.09
CA GLN A 303 11.39 20.82 -25.93
C GLN A 303 12.36 21.91 -25.46
N THR A 304 12.90 21.84 -24.24
CA THR A 304 13.92 22.79 -23.75
C THR A 304 15.34 22.42 -24.17
N GLN A 305 15.52 21.78 -25.33
CA GLN A 305 16.81 21.36 -25.92
C GLN A 305 17.59 20.27 -25.15
N MET A 306 16.96 19.57 -24.20
CA MET A 306 17.63 18.45 -23.52
C MET A 306 17.59 17.18 -24.40
N LEU A 307 18.77 16.61 -24.65
CA LEU A 307 18.93 15.36 -25.39
C LEU A 307 18.32 14.17 -24.64
N GLU A 308 17.87 13.14 -25.37
CA GLU A 308 17.31 11.92 -24.77
C GLU A 308 18.28 11.24 -23.82
N ALA A 309 19.55 11.14 -24.23
CA ALA A 309 20.61 10.55 -23.42
C ALA A 309 20.79 11.31 -22.10
N ALA A 310 20.80 12.65 -22.13
CA ALA A 310 20.88 13.47 -20.93
C ALA A 310 19.64 13.31 -20.03
N PHE A 311 18.43 13.21 -20.61
CA PHE A 311 17.23 12.94 -19.83
C PHE A 311 17.31 11.57 -19.13
N ALA A 312 17.82 10.54 -19.81
CA ALA A 312 17.92 9.18 -19.29
C ALA A 312 19.02 9.04 -18.22
N ASP A 313 20.09 9.83 -18.32
CA ASP A 313 21.22 9.84 -17.40
C ASP A 313 20.93 10.50 -16.04
N ILE A 314 19.88 11.33 -15.98
CA ILE A 314 19.45 11.95 -14.72
C ILE A 314 18.84 10.89 -13.79
N ASP A 315 19.38 10.80 -12.57
CA ASP A 315 18.72 10.10 -11.47
C ASP A 315 17.50 10.88 -10.96
N TRP A 316 16.38 10.70 -11.67
CA TRP A 316 15.10 11.31 -11.32
C TRP A 316 14.60 10.90 -9.94
N GLN A 317 15.00 9.74 -9.44
CA GLN A 317 14.56 9.26 -8.13
C GLN A 317 15.27 10.02 -7.01
N SER A 318 16.59 10.22 -7.13
CA SER A 318 17.35 11.06 -6.21
C SER A 318 16.90 12.52 -6.28
N HIS A 319 16.60 13.02 -7.50
CA HIS A 319 16.01 14.35 -7.68
C HIS A 319 14.66 14.48 -6.97
N GLU A 320 13.72 13.54 -7.16
CA GLU A 320 12.41 13.54 -6.47
C GLU A 320 12.58 13.50 -4.95
N ARG A 321 13.50 12.66 -4.44
CA ARG A 321 13.77 12.59 -2.98
C ARG A 321 14.28 13.91 -2.43
N SER A 322 15.21 14.56 -3.13
CA SER A 322 15.75 15.86 -2.73
C SER A 322 14.69 16.96 -2.80
N ASP A 323 13.92 17.02 -3.88
CA ASP A 323 12.85 17.99 -4.09
C ASP A 323 11.78 17.89 -2.98
N ASN A 324 11.41 16.67 -2.59
CA ASN A 324 10.45 16.40 -1.52
C ASN A 324 10.95 16.83 -0.10
N THR A 325 12.22 17.19 0.08
CA THR A 325 12.70 17.75 1.35
C THR A 325 12.31 19.22 1.52
N PHE A 326 12.03 19.93 0.43
CA PHE A 326 11.57 21.31 0.46
C PHE A 326 10.07 21.37 0.72
N LYS A 327 9.65 22.26 1.62
CA LYS A 327 8.23 22.50 1.92
C LYS A 327 7.79 23.85 1.33
N ASP A 328 6.55 23.93 0.88
CA ASP A 328 5.85 25.18 0.54
C ASP A 328 6.61 26.12 -0.41
N GLY A 329 6.91 27.35 0.05
CA GLY A 329 7.52 28.42 -0.75
C GLY A 329 8.86 28.05 -1.39
N PRO A 330 9.84 27.51 -0.65
CA PRO A 330 11.09 26.99 -1.21
C PRO A 330 10.90 25.97 -2.34
N HIS A 331 9.95 25.04 -2.21
CA HIS A 331 9.65 24.06 -3.26
C HIS A 331 9.11 24.75 -4.52
N ILE A 332 8.15 25.66 -4.36
CA ILE A 332 7.60 26.45 -5.47
C ILE A 332 8.69 27.28 -6.16
N PHE A 333 9.58 27.90 -5.38
CA PHE A 333 10.72 28.65 -5.91
C PHE A 333 11.65 27.75 -6.71
N LEU A 334 12.04 26.60 -6.16
CA LEU A 334 12.94 25.64 -6.81
C LEU A 334 12.35 25.13 -8.14
N VAL A 335 11.09 24.67 -8.14
CA VAL A 335 10.42 24.21 -9.36
C VAL A 335 10.35 25.32 -10.41
N LYS A 336 10.02 26.56 -10.01
CA LYS A 336 10.01 27.70 -10.94
C LYS A 336 11.41 28.03 -11.44
N PHE A 337 12.43 27.96 -10.59
CA PHE A 337 13.81 28.20 -10.97
C PHE A 337 14.31 27.18 -11.99
N LEU A 338 14.17 25.89 -11.70
CA LEU A 338 14.60 24.79 -12.56
C LEU A 338 13.96 24.83 -13.96
N HIS A 339 12.71 25.28 -14.04
CA HIS A 339 11.99 25.33 -15.32
C HIS A 339 12.02 26.72 -16.00
N GLY A 340 12.71 27.72 -15.45
CA GLY A 340 12.76 29.07 -16.03
C GLY A 340 11.47 29.88 -15.90
N TRP A 341 10.64 29.57 -14.90
CA TRP A 341 9.36 30.22 -14.57
C TRP A 341 9.45 31.17 -13.37
N LEU A 342 10.65 31.60 -12.97
CA LEU A 342 10.77 32.65 -11.97
C LEU A 342 10.06 33.93 -12.45
N PRO A 343 9.42 34.69 -11.55
CA PRO A 343 8.70 35.91 -11.89
C PRO A 343 9.68 37.09 -12.14
N VAL A 344 10.64 36.90 -13.04
CA VAL A 344 11.57 37.94 -13.52
C VAL A 344 10.89 38.85 -14.54
N GLY A 345 11.40 40.07 -14.74
CA GLY A 345 10.82 41.09 -15.62
C GLY A 345 10.33 40.57 -16.98
N LYS A 346 11.15 39.76 -17.68
CA LYS A 346 10.81 39.13 -18.97
C LYS A 346 9.55 38.25 -18.92
N LEU A 347 9.30 37.58 -17.81
CA LEU A 347 8.14 36.71 -17.64
C LEU A 347 6.92 37.51 -17.17
N VAL A 348 7.08 38.38 -16.16
CA VAL A 348 5.94 39.11 -15.58
C VAL A 348 5.35 40.15 -16.52
N SER A 349 6.18 40.74 -17.39
CA SER A 349 5.74 41.66 -18.45
C SER A 349 4.79 41.01 -19.46
N ARG A 350 4.83 39.68 -19.63
CA ARG A 350 3.88 38.96 -20.49
C ARG A 350 2.46 38.95 -19.93
N TYR A 351 2.29 39.07 -18.61
CA TYR A 351 0.97 39.10 -17.98
C TYR A 351 0.33 40.49 -18.06
N ASN A 352 1.12 41.53 -17.80
CA ASN A 352 0.70 42.93 -17.90
C ASN A 352 1.93 43.83 -18.09
N PRO A 353 2.27 44.22 -19.33
CA PRO A 353 3.48 44.99 -19.61
C PRO A 353 3.42 46.43 -19.11
N VAL A 354 2.22 46.97 -18.90
CA VAL A 354 2.01 48.33 -18.36
C VAL A 354 2.37 48.37 -16.88
N LYS A 355 1.95 47.35 -16.13
CA LYS A 355 2.19 47.26 -14.69
C LYS A 355 3.57 46.69 -14.35
N TYR A 356 4.06 45.76 -15.15
CA TYR A 356 5.31 45.04 -14.90
C TYR A 356 6.23 45.18 -16.12
N PRO A 357 7.12 46.18 -16.15
CA PRO A 357 8.10 46.32 -17.24
C PRO A 357 9.02 45.09 -17.35
N SER A 358 9.56 44.85 -18.55
CA SER A 358 10.54 43.78 -18.75
C SER A 358 11.91 44.08 -18.13
N ALA A 359 12.19 45.36 -17.90
CA ALA A 359 13.46 45.85 -17.38
C ALA A 359 13.76 45.34 -15.97
N CYS A 360 15.04 45.22 -15.66
CA CYS A 360 15.49 44.83 -14.33
C CYS A 360 15.12 45.90 -13.30
N PRO A 361 14.49 45.54 -12.17
CA PRO A 361 14.17 46.51 -11.11
C PRO A 361 15.40 46.95 -10.32
N SER A 362 16.57 46.35 -10.58
CA SER A 362 17.81 46.56 -9.81
C SER A 362 18.94 47.21 -10.62
N CYS A 363 18.89 47.22 -11.95
CA CYS A 363 19.90 47.85 -12.80
C CYS A 363 19.29 48.25 -14.15
N ASP A 364 20.07 48.91 -15.01
CA ASP A 364 19.60 49.48 -16.27
C ASP A 364 19.42 48.45 -17.42
N GLU A 365 19.46 47.15 -17.11
CA GLU A 365 19.22 46.11 -18.12
C GLU A 365 17.76 46.14 -18.59
N PRO A 366 17.49 46.27 -19.90
CA PRO A 366 16.14 46.40 -20.46
C PRO A 366 15.30 45.12 -20.36
N VAL A 367 15.92 43.95 -20.17
CA VAL A 367 15.25 42.66 -20.04
C VAL A 367 15.85 41.84 -18.91
N GLU A 368 15.11 41.70 -17.81
CA GLU A 368 15.46 40.77 -16.73
C GLU A 368 14.97 39.36 -17.08
N ASP A 369 15.87 38.51 -17.54
CA ASP A 369 15.64 37.08 -17.68
C ASP A 369 16.28 36.26 -16.54
N SER A 370 16.12 34.93 -16.58
CA SER A 370 16.66 34.05 -15.52
C SER A 370 18.17 34.09 -15.41
N ASN A 371 18.90 34.33 -16.52
CA ASN A 371 20.34 34.45 -16.48
C ASN A 371 20.75 35.80 -15.87
N HIS A 372 20.13 36.89 -16.33
CA HIS A 372 20.35 38.21 -15.76
C HIS A 372 20.03 38.25 -14.25
N PHE A 373 18.97 37.56 -13.81
CA PHE A 373 18.63 37.47 -12.39
C PHE A 373 19.81 36.98 -11.54
N LEU A 374 20.61 36.02 -12.04
CA LEU A 374 21.79 35.47 -11.38
C LEU A 374 23.07 36.28 -11.59
N THR A 375 23.16 37.05 -12.68
CA THR A 375 24.38 37.78 -13.10
C THR A 375 24.27 39.30 -12.96
N CYS A 376 23.15 39.81 -12.44
CA CYS A 376 22.86 41.23 -12.33
C CYS A 376 24.00 42.04 -11.67
N PRO A 377 24.44 43.17 -12.27
CA PRO A 377 25.57 43.95 -11.76
C PRO A 377 25.26 44.79 -10.52
N ASN A 378 23.99 44.88 -10.11
CA ASN A 378 23.59 45.65 -8.93
C ASN A 378 24.41 45.24 -7.68
N PRO A 379 24.99 46.18 -6.93
CA PRO A 379 25.86 45.88 -5.79
C PRO A 379 25.22 44.95 -4.74
N GLU A 380 23.94 45.11 -4.42
CA GLU A 380 23.24 44.28 -3.43
C GLU A 380 22.99 42.86 -3.95
N ARG A 381 22.60 42.72 -5.23
CA ARG A 381 22.49 41.39 -5.87
C ARG A 381 23.83 40.69 -5.97
N ARG A 382 24.91 41.41 -6.26
CA ARG A 382 26.28 40.85 -6.26
C ARG A 382 26.70 40.35 -4.89
N LYS A 383 26.42 41.09 -3.81
CA LYS A 383 26.66 40.64 -2.43
C LYS A 383 25.91 39.35 -2.11
N TRP A 384 24.61 39.29 -2.44
CA TRP A 384 23.81 38.08 -2.25
C TRP A 384 24.35 36.89 -3.04
N HIS A 385 24.70 37.10 -4.32
CA HIS A 385 25.23 36.03 -5.17
C HIS A 385 26.61 35.54 -4.70
N ALA A 386 27.46 36.44 -4.21
CA ALA A 386 28.74 36.08 -3.60
C ALA A 386 28.54 35.22 -2.34
N ALA A 387 27.59 35.60 -1.46
CA ALA A 387 27.24 34.80 -0.29
C ALA A 387 26.70 33.42 -0.68
N LEU A 388 25.78 33.36 -1.66
CA LEU A 388 25.25 32.11 -2.19
C LEU A 388 26.37 31.19 -2.72
N LYS A 389 27.28 31.71 -3.54
CA LYS A 389 28.43 30.96 -4.08
C LYS A 389 29.32 30.41 -2.97
N THR A 390 29.61 31.21 -1.94
CA THR A 390 30.41 30.78 -0.79
C THR A 390 29.70 29.68 -0.01
N SER A 391 28.40 29.82 0.25
CA SER A 391 27.62 28.78 0.94
C SER A 391 27.52 27.49 0.13
N LEU A 392 27.34 27.57 -1.20
CA LEU A 392 27.34 26.41 -2.08
C LEU A 392 28.70 25.71 -2.07
N ARG A 393 29.80 26.46 -2.19
CA ARG A 393 31.16 25.90 -2.14
C ARG A 393 31.41 25.18 -0.83
N HIS A 394 31.15 25.83 0.31
CA HIS A 394 31.30 25.21 1.61
C HIS A 394 30.47 23.93 1.71
N ARG A 395 29.23 23.92 1.22
CA ARG A 395 28.36 22.74 1.28
C ARG A 395 28.85 21.60 0.37
N CYS A 396 29.44 21.92 -0.78
CA CYS A 396 30.08 20.94 -1.65
C CYS A 396 31.35 20.35 -1.03
N GLU A 397 32.15 21.17 -0.32
CA GLU A 397 33.39 20.75 0.33
C GLU A 397 33.13 20.00 1.65
N SER A 398 32.11 20.40 2.41
CA SER A 398 31.74 19.78 3.69
C SER A 398 30.86 18.54 3.53
N GLY A 399 30.15 18.43 2.40
CA GLY A 399 29.38 17.25 2.07
C GLY A 399 30.32 16.15 1.63
N GLN A 400 30.25 14.97 2.25
CA GLN A 400 30.70 13.74 1.60
C GLN A 400 29.80 13.48 0.39
N ILE A 401 29.97 14.24 -0.68
CA ILE A 401 29.42 13.91 -1.99
C ILE A 401 30.24 12.71 -2.44
N GLN A 402 29.75 11.50 -2.14
CA GLN A 402 30.32 10.28 -2.69
C GLN A 402 30.38 10.46 -4.21
N PRO A 403 31.56 10.34 -4.85
CA PRO A 403 31.60 10.25 -6.29
C PRO A 403 30.79 9.00 -6.69
N PHE A 404 29.78 9.21 -7.52
CA PHE A 404 28.95 8.13 -8.07
C PHE A 404 29.77 7.22 -8.99
#